data_AF-A0A3D4B0L0-F1
#
_entry.id   AF-A0A3D4B0L0-F1
#
_cell.length_a   1.000
_cell.length_b   1.000
_cell.length_c   1.000
_cell.angle_alpha   90.00
_cell.angle_beta   90.00
_cell.angle_gamma   90.00
#
_symmetry.space_group_name_H-M   'P 1'
#
loop_
_entity.id
_entity.type
_entity.pdbx_description
1 polymer ?
#
loop_
_entity_poly.entity_id
_entity_poly.type
_entity_poly.pdbx_seq_one_letter_code
_entity_poly.pdbx_strand_id
1 'polypeptide(L)'
;YPIGLIQTSLGGSPLSAWNPDENPGAPLFNNLIHCMKLAGGKARGMVWYQGESDCGISLASTYEMRFSSFIKHLRNALDQPELPVILAQLNRYTEPQDDESHRGWSIVREAQRQAKSSGHI
;
A
#
# COMPACT_ATOMS: atom_id res chain seq x y z
N TYR A 1 -27.46 -2.06 -7.20
CA TYR A 1 -26.33 -1.97 -8.14
C TYR A 1 -25.35 -3.09 -7.85
N PRO A 2 -24.84 -3.84 -8.84
CA PRO A 2 -23.79 -4.84 -8.60
C PRO A 2 -22.49 -4.17 -8.14
N ILE A 3 -21.72 -4.87 -7.31
CA ILE A 3 -20.40 -4.44 -6.83
C ILE A 3 -19.35 -5.26 -7.59
N GLY A 4 -18.41 -4.56 -8.25
CA GLY A 4 -17.26 -5.18 -8.91
C GLY A 4 -16.01 -5.10 -8.04
N LEU A 5 -15.21 -6.17 -8.04
CA LEU A 5 -13.91 -6.21 -7.38
C LEU A 5 -12.82 -6.42 -8.43
N ILE A 6 -11.76 -5.63 -8.35
CA ILE A 6 -10.57 -5.76 -9.19
C ILE A 6 -9.42 -6.19 -8.26
N GLN A 7 -9.09 -7.48 -8.27
CA GLN A 7 -8.04 -8.04 -7.43
C GLN A 7 -6.70 -7.95 -8.17
N THR A 8 -5.74 -7.25 -7.58
CA THR A 8 -4.39 -7.07 -8.15
C THR A 8 -3.29 -7.40 -7.14
N SER A 9 -3.65 -7.88 -5.95
CA SER A 9 -2.72 -8.17 -4.86
C SER A 9 -1.79 -9.35 -5.18
N LEU A 10 -0.57 -9.29 -4.65
CA LEU A 10 0.42 -10.36 -4.71
C LEU A 10 1.05 -10.54 -3.34
N GLY A 11 1.00 -11.77 -2.80
CA GLY A 11 1.58 -12.10 -1.50
C GLY A 11 3.10 -11.94 -1.48
N GLY A 12 3.65 -11.51 -0.34
CA GLY A 12 5.10 -11.31 -0.16
C GLY A 12 5.68 -10.14 -0.97
N SER A 13 4.83 -9.25 -1.50
CA SER A 13 5.30 -8.10 -2.27
C SER A 13 5.68 -6.92 -1.37
N PRO A 14 6.89 -6.35 -1.52
CA PRO A 14 7.27 -5.12 -0.84
C PRO A 14 6.59 -3.92 -1.48
N LEU A 15 6.43 -2.83 -0.72
CA LEU A 15 5.85 -1.58 -1.19
C LEU A 15 6.63 -0.99 -2.39
N SER A 16 7.93 -1.27 -2.51
CA SER A 16 8.74 -0.88 -3.67
C SER A 16 8.27 -1.50 -5.00
N ALA A 17 7.56 -2.63 -4.99
CA ALA A 17 6.96 -3.20 -6.20
C ALA A 17 5.71 -2.42 -6.67
N TRP A 18 5.16 -1.59 -5.78
CA TRP A 18 3.96 -0.79 -5.98
C TRP A 18 4.25 0.70 -6.14
N ASN A 19 5.44 1.16 -5.78
CA ASN A 19 5.79 2.58 -5.80
C ASN A 19 6.74 2.92 -6.96
N PRO A 20 6.27 3.68 -7.98
CA PRO A 20 7.12 4.14 -9.09
C PRO A 20 8.35 4.96 -8.67
N ASP A 21 8.30 5.68 -7.54
CA ASP A 21 9.45 6.47 -7.06
C ASP A 21 10.60 5.59 -6.53
N GLU A 22 10.30 4.34 -6.13
CA GLU A 22 11.30 3.40 -5.59
C GLU A 22 11.79 2.40 -6.63
N ASN A 23 10.89 2.00 -7.51
CA ASN A 23 11.18 1.08 -8.60
C ASN A 23 10.59 1.66 -9.88
N PRO A 24 11.41 2.20 -10.80
CA PRO A 24 10.91 2.73 -12.07
C PRO A 24 10.09 1.70 -12.87
N GLY A 25 10.31 0.40 -12.67
CA GLY A 25 9.54 -0.66 -13.29
C GLY A 25 8.23 -1.02 -12.57
N ALA A 26 8.06 -0.64 -11.29
CA ALA A 26 6.92 -0.91 -10.40
C ALA A 26 5.90 -1.93 -10.95
N PRO A 27 6.25 -3.22 -11.05
CA PRO A 27 5.51 -4.18 -11.87
C PRO A 27 4.07 -4.38 -11.38
N LEU A 28 3.84 -4.29 -10.07
CA LEU A 28 2.51 -4.45 -9.49
C LEU A 28 1.67 -3.18 -9.64
N PHE A 29 2.30 -2.00 -9.58
CA PHE A 29 1.64 -0.75 -9.92
C PHE A 29 1.16 -0.77 -11.38
N ASN A 30 2.04 -1.13 -12.30
CA ASN A 30 1.74 -1.20 -13.72
C ASN A 30 0.62 -2.21 -14.02
N ASN A 31 0.65 -3.37 -13.37
CA ASN A 31 -0.43 -4.35 -13.45
C ASN A 31 -1.76 -3.78 -12.90
N LEU A 32 -1.73 -3.10 -11.76
CA LEU A 32 -2.92 -2.47 -11.19
C LEU A 32 -3.55 -1.46 -12.16
N ILE A 33 -2.74 -0.56 -12.75
CA ILE A 33 -3.23 0.43 -13.70
C ILE A 33 -3.75 -0.24 -14.98
N HIS A 34 -3.11 -1.31 -15.44
CA HIS A 34 -3.59 -2.09 -16.58
C HIS A 34 -4.96 -2.73 -16.31
N CYS A 35 -5.13 -3.43 -15.18
CA CYS A 35 -6.41 -4.02 -14.78
C CYS A 35 -7.50 -2.96 -14.62
N MET A 36 -7.16 -1.81 -14.03
CA MET A 36 -8.09 -0.67 -13.91
C MET A 36 -8.57 -0.17 -15.28
N LYS A 37 -7.67 -0.05 -16.27
CA LYS A 37 -8.05 0.34 -17.64
C LYS A 37 -8.99 -0.67 -18.29
N LEU A 38 -8.70 -1.97 -18.15
CA LEU A 38 -9.59 -3.04 -18.65
C LEU A 38 -10.97 -3.00 -18.00
N ALA A 39 -11.06 -2.55 -16.75
CA ALA A 39 -12.30 -2.42 -16.00
C ALA A 39 -13.03 -1.07 -16.21
N GLY A 40 -12.59 -0.23 -17.16
CA GLY A 40 -13.22 1.05 -17.49
C GLY A 40 -12.64 2.28 -16.80
N GLY A 41 -11.52 2.13 -16.08
CA GLY A 41 -10.66 3.23 -15.64
C GLY A 41 -11.16 4.04 -14.44
N LYS A 42 -12.24 3.63 -13.76
CA LYS A 42 -12.77 4.34 -12.58
C LYS A 42 -13.01 3.37 -11.42
N ALA A 43 -12.55 3.73 -10.23
CA ALA A 43 -12.87 3.04 -8.99
C ALA A 43 -13.69 3.93 -8.04
N ARG A 44 -14.49 3.32 -7.17
CA ARG A 44 -15.15 4.01 -6.05
C ARG A 44 -14.26 4.11 -4.81
N GLY A 45 -13.18 3.35 -4.78
CA GLY A 45 -12.19 3.36 -3.71
C GLY A 45 -11.22 2.20 -3.89
N MET A 46 -10.21 2.17 -3.03
CA MET A 46 -9.22 1.11 -2.95
C MET A 46 -9.17 0.54 -1.54
N VAL A 47 -8.99 -0.76 -1.42
CA VAL A 47 -8.64 -1.41 -0.15
C VAL A 47 -7.18 -1.81 -0.23
N TRP A 48 -6.39 -1.37 0.73
CA TRP A 48 -4.97 -1.67 0.84
C TRP A 48 -4.70 -2.45 2.12
N TYR A 49 -4.14 -3.64 1.95
CA TYR A 49 -3.63 -4.45 3.04
C TYR A 49 -2.29 -5.05 2.62
N GLN A 50 -1.21 -4.45 3.12
CA GLN A 50 0.17 -4.79 2.85
C GLN A 50 1.02 -4.15 3.96
N GLY A 51 2.20 -4.70 4.20
CA GLY A 51 3.26 -4.09 5.01
C GLY A 51 4.20 -5.13 5.60
N GLU A 52 3.81 -6.41 5.56
CA GLU A 52 4.54 -7.54 6.09
C GLU A 52 5.96 -7.61 5.51
N SER A 53 6.10 -7.36 4.21
CA SER A 53 7.39 -7.36 3.50
C SER A 53 8.25 -6.10 3.73
N ASP A 54 7.73 -5.09 4.44
CA ASP A 54 8.44 -3.82 4.73
C ASP A 54 8.76 -3.66 6.22
N CYS A 55 8.63 -4.73 7.01
CA CYS A 55 8.90 -4.73 8.45
C CYS A 55 10.39 -4.82 8.82
N GLY A 56 11.33 -4.77 7.86
CA GLY A 56 12.76 -4.57 8.18
C GLY A 56 13.03 -3.12 8.58
N ILE A 57 13.89 -2.86 9.58
CA ILE A 57 14.03 -1.53 10.21
C ILE A 57 14.23 -0.37 9.23
N SER A 58 15.06 -0.55 8.21
CA SER A 58 15.32 0.48 7.20
C SER A 58 14.08 0.83 6.39
N LEU A 59 13.27 -0.17 6.02
CA LEU A 59 12.04 0.01 5.25
C LEU A 59 10.89 0.49 6.13
N ALA A 60 10.79 -0.04 7.35
CA ALA A 60 9.73 0.27 8.29
C ALA A 60 9.74 1.77 8.65
N SER A 61 10.92 2.33 8.91
CA SER A 61 11.07 3.75 9.28
C SER A 61 10.63 4.74 8.19
N THR A 62 10.55 4.30 6.94
CA THR A 62 10.16 5.13 5.78
C THR A 62 8.80 4.75 5.20
N TYR A 63 8.08 3.81 5.82
CA TYR A 63 6.85 3.24 5.28
C TYR A 63 5.77 4.30 4.98
N GLU A 64 5.50 5.22 5.91
CA GLU A 64 4.47 6.26 5.72
C GLU A 64 4.75 7.13 4.50
N MET A 65 6.00 7.62 4.36
CA MET A 65 6.41 8.46 3.23
C MET A 65 6.26 7.73 1.89
N ARG A 66 6.73 6.48 1.84
CA ARG A 66 6.66 5.63 0.65
C ARG A 66 5.22 5.31 0.28
N PHE A 67 4.38 5.02 1.27
CA PHE A 67 2.96 4.73 1.05
C PHE A 67 2.23 5.96 0.52
N SER A 68 2.50 7.13 1.09
CA SER A 68 1.95 8.41 0.60
C SER A 68 2.38 8.72 -0.84
N SER A 69 3.63 8.44 -1.20
CA SER A 69 4.12 8.55 -2.59
C SER A 69 3.35 7.59 -3.53
N PHE A 70 3.19 6.32 -3.14
CA PHE A 70 2.37 5.36 -3.90
C PHE A 70 0.94 5.86 -4.11
N ILE A 71 0.26 6.35 -3.07
CA ILE A 71 -1.12 6.87 -3.19
C ILE A 71 -1.19 8.08 -4.13
N LYS A 72 -0.19 8.96 -4.11
CA LYS A 72 -0.09 10.09 -5.05
C LYS A 72 0.01 9.59 -6.49
N HIS A 73 0.88 8.62 -6.75
CA HIS A 73 1.02 8.01 -8.09
C HIS A 73 -0.25 7.32 -8.55
N LEU A 74 -0.92 6.59 -7.67
CA LEU A 74 -2.20 5.93 -7.96
C LEU A 74 -3.28 6.94 -8.36
N ARG A 75 -3.48 7.99 -7.55
CA ARG A 75 -4.48 9.03 -7.81
C ARG A 75 -4.22 9.75 -9.12
N ASN A 76 -2.96 10.06 -9.42
CA ASN A 76 -2.55 10.69 -10.68
C ASN A 76 -2.79 9.76 -11.88
N ALA A 77 -2.39 8.49 -11.79
CA ALA A 77 -2.50 7.55 -12.90
C ALA A 77 -3.96 7.19 -13.26
N LEU A 78 -4.88 7.33 -12.30
CA LEU A 78 -6.31 7.10 -12.50
C LEU A 78 -7.11 8.38 -12.78
N ASP A 79 -6.49 9.56 -12.68
CA ASP A 79 -7.17 10.86 -12.73
C ASP A 79 -8.29 10.96 -11.66
N GLN A 80 -7.98 10.50 -10.44
CA GLN A 80 -8.92 10.47 -9.31
C GLN A 80 -8.25 11.05 -8.05
N PRO A 81 -8.12 12.39 -7.94
CA PRO A 81 -7.43 13.04 -6.81
C PRO A 81 -8.06 12.73 -5.45
N GLU A 82 -9.37 12.53 -5.42
CA GLU A 82 -10.16 12.24 -4.21
C GLU A 82 -10.48 10.75 -4.05
N LEU A 83 -9.75 9.84 -4.73
CA LEU A 83 -9.99 8.40 -4.60
C LEU A 83 -9.86 7.97 -3.12
N PRO A 84 -10.93 7.43 -2.50
CA PRO A 84 -10.87 6.96 -1.12
C PRO A 84 -10.00 5.71 -1.01
N VAL A 85 -9.17 5.64 0.03
CA VAL A 85 -8.30 4.48 0.28
C VAL A 85 -8.54 3.97 1.70
N ILE A 86 -8.98 2.73 1.80
CA ILE A 86 -9.14 2.04 3.08
C ILE A 86 -7.84 1.28 3.35
N LEU A 87 -7.07 1.79 4.30
CA LEU A 87 -5.85 1.14 4.81
C LEU A 87 -6.19 0.22 5.98
N ALA A 88 -5.89 -1.07 5.86
CA ALA A 88 -5.93 -2.01 6.97
C ALA A 88 -4.57 -2.03 7.69
N GLN A 89 -4.58 -1.84 9.01
CA GLN A 89 -3.39 -2.01 9.84
C GLN A 89 -3.01 -3.49 9.93
N LEU A 90 -1.70 -3.81 9.88
CA LEU A 90 -1.21 -5.15 10.13
C LEU A 90 -1.65 -5.65 11.51
N ASN A 91 -1.99 -6.94 11.56
CA ASN A 91 -2.17 -7.64 12.83
C ASN A 91 -0.84 -7.73 13.60
N ARG A 92 -0.93 -8.06 14.89
CA ARG A 92 0.26 -8.43 15.66
C ARG A 92 0.86 -9.70 15.05
N TYR A 93 2.15 -9.69 14.78
CA TYR A 93 2.88 -10.90 14.41
C TYR A 93 3.08 -11.79 15.65
N THR A 94 2.74 -13.07 15.54
CA THR A 94 2.67 -13.99 16.69
C THR A 94 3.74 -15.08 16.70
N GLU A 95 4.54 -15.19 15.64
CA GLU A 95 5.66 -16.14 15.62
C GLU A 95 6.86 -15.57 16.39
N PRO A 96 7.73 -16.44 16.95
CA PRO A 96 8.96 -16.00 17.59
C PRO A 96 9.80 -15.17 16.62
N GLN A 97 10.17 -13.96 17.04
CA GLN A 97 10.98 -13.02 16.30
C GLN A 97 12.02 -12.41 17.24
N ASP A 98 13.12 -11.94 16.66
CA ASP A 98 14.06 -11.11 17.41
C ASP A 98 13.45 -9.72 17.71
N ASP A 99 14.09 -8.99 18.62
CA ASP A 99 13.64 -7.67 19.05
C ASP A 99 13.58 -6.67 17.88
N GLU A 100 14.45 -6.83 16.89
CA GLU A 100 14.52 -5.97 15.72
C GLU A 100 13.28 -6.13 14.83
N SER A 101 12.92 -7.38 14.54
CA SER A 101 11.76 -7.71 13.71
C SER A 101 10.44 -7.33 14.41
N HIS A 102 10.35 -7.51 15.73
CA HIS A 102 9.23 -6.97 16.53
C HIS A 102 9.11 -5.45 16.44
N ARG A 103 10.24 -4.75 16.49
CA ARG A 103 10.29 -3.29 16.40
C ARG A 103 9.86 -2.82 15.01
N GLY A 104 10.35 -3.44 13.94
CA GLY A 104 9.97 -3.09 12.57
C GLY A 104 8.47 -3.29 12.31
N TRP A 105 7.90 -4.39 12.80
CA TRP A 105 6.45 -4.62 12.73
C TRP A 105 5.65 -3.55 13.48
N SER A 106 6.14 -3.13 14.65
CA SER A 106 5.52 -2.08 15.46
C SER A 106 5.57 -0.72 14.77
N ILE A 107 6.68 -0.39 14.11
CA ILE A 107 6.84 0.85 13.34
C ILE A 107 5.85 0.88 12.18
N VAL A 108 5.74 -0.20 11.38
CA VAL A 108 4.79 -0.24 10.24
C VAL A 108 3.35 -0.11 10.73
N ARG A 109 2.97 -0.80 11.82
CA ARG A 109 1.63 -0.68 12.39
C ARG A 109 1.31 0.73 12.86
N GLU A 110 2.28 1.41 13.49
CA GLU A 110 2.11 2.80 13.91
C GLU A 110 2.00 3.74 12.70
N ALA A 111 2.83 3.57 11.67
CA ALA A 111 2.71 4.32 10.43
C ALA A 111 1.33 4.16 9.79
N GLN A 112 0.79 2.94 9.74
CA GLN A 112 -0.55 2.68 9.21
C GLN A 112 -1.66 3.29 10.07
N ARG A 113 -1.46 3.38 11.39
CA ARG A 113 -2.39 4.06 12.30
C ARG A 113 -2.43 5.56 12.03
N GLN A 114 -1.26 6.15 11.79
CA GLN A 114 -1.10 7.60 11.62
C GLN A 114 -1.47 8.09 10.22
N ALA A 115 -1.30 7.27 9.18
CA ALA A 115 -1.70 7.62 7.82
C ALA A 115 -3.16 8.10 7.72
N LYS A 116 -4.06 7.52 8.55
CA LYS A 116 -5.47 7.94 8.68
C LYS A 116 -5.63 9.35 9.30
N SER A 117 -4.74 9.73 10.21
CA SER A 117 -4.75 11.03 10.89
C SER A 117 -4.21 12.15 9.99
N SER A 118 -3.27 11.81 9.09
CA SER A 118 -2.53 12.79 8.29
C SER A 118 -3.26 13.26 7.03
N GLY A 119 -4.53 12.88 6.80
CA GLY A 119 -5.31 13.27 5.61
C GLY A 119 -4.79 12.70 4.28
N HIS A 120 -3.89 11.70 4.34
CA HIS A 120 -3.30 11.08 3.16
C HIS A 120 -4.20 10.01 2.52
N ILE A 121 -5.18 9.51 3.27
CA ILE A 121 -6.16 8.47 2.89
C ILE A 121 -7.57 8.84 3.31
#